data_AF-A0A1F6ZQM5-F1
#
_entry.id   AF-A0A1F6ZQM5-F1
#
_cell.length_a   1.000
_cell.length_b   1.000
_cell.length_c   1.000
_cell.angle_alpha   90.00
_cell.angle_beta   90.00
_cell.angle_gamma   90.00
#
_symmetry.space_group_name_H-M   'P 1'
#
loop_
_entity.id
_entity.type
_entity.pdbx_description
1 polymer ?
#
loop_
_entity_poly.entity_id
_entity_poly.type
_entity_poly.pdbx_seq_one_letter_code
_entity_poly.pdbx_strand_id
1 'polypeptide(L)'
;MKINKRGLSPVITTVLLIVIAISLAIIILLWARGWLKEAITKDGRPIEDVCRDVSFEASPVNHDGTPDEIIVSNTGNINIHAFSIETKTPGKTTVIERIPQNIATGAEISLGIGGSGNFSVDFEITGTEGVVVKPVLRGLRGEVEEKYVCENHPGAELEI
;
A
#
# COMPACT_ATOMS: atom_id res chain seq x y z
N MET A 1 -21.98 1.82 -69.30
CA MET A 1 -22.35 2.54 -68.06
C MET A 1 -21.10 3.23 -67.52
N LYS A 2 -20.96 4.55 -67.68
CA LYS A 2 -19.78 5.30 -67.21
C LYS A 2 -19.89 5.53 -65.70
N ILE A 3 -19.00 4.93 -64.92
CA ILE A 3 -18.96 5.13 -63.46
C ILE A 3 -18.33 6.50 -63.21
N ASN A 4 -19.12 7.43 -62.69
CA ASN A 4 -18.67 8.78 -62.37
C ASN A 4 -17.89 8.74 -61.05
N LYS A 5 -16.55 8.67 -61.12
CA LYS A 5 -15.69 8.65 -59.93
C LYS A 5 -15.70 10.05 -59.29
N ARG A 6 -16.52 10.24 -58.26
CA ARG A 6 -16.43 11.42 -57.39
C ARG A 6 -15.19 11.27 -56.51
N GLY A 7 -14.17 12.08 -56.77
CA GLY A 7 -13.02 12.18 -55.89
C GLY A 7 -13.46 12.70 -54.53
N LEU A 8 -12.98 12.06 -53.46
CA LEU A 8 -13.14 12.60 -52.12
C LEU A 8 -12.50 14.00 -52.07
N SER A 9 -13.21 14.97 -51.48
CA SER A 9 -12.71 16.34 -51.36
C SER A 9 -11.39 16.31 -50.59
N PRO A 10 -10.31 16.93 -51.11
CA PRO A 10 -8.99 16.91 -50.48
C PRO A 10 -8.98 17.32 -49.01
N VAL A 11 -9.89 18.23 -48.63
CA VAL A 11 -10.05 18.73 -47.26
C VAL A 11 -10.60 17.66 -46.31
N ILE A 12 -11.52 16.82 -46.78
CA ILE A 12 -12.15 15.78 -45.94
C ILE A 12 -11.11 14.72 -45.59
N THR A 13 -10.24 14.38 -46.55
CA THR A 13 -9.18 13.38 -46.37
C THR A 13 -8.17 13.81 -45.30
N THR A 14 -7.74 15.06 -45.30
CA THR A 14 -6.76 15.54 -44.33
C THR A 14 -7.34 15.61 -42.91
N VAL A 15 -8.59 16.04 -42.76
CA VAL A 15 -9.28 16.04 -41.46
C VAL A 15 -9.43 14.61 -40.93
N LEU A 16 -9.86 13.67 -41.79
CA LEU A 16 -9.98 12.26 -41.43
C LEU A 16 -8.62 11.68 -40.96
N LEU A 17 -7.55 12.00 -41.69
CA LEU A 17 -6.21 11.53 -41.38
C LEU A 17 -5.72 12.08 -40.04
N ILE A 18 -5.95 13.36 -39.75
CA ILE A 18 -5.56 13.99 -38.47
C ILE A 18 -6.30 13.34 -37.30
N VAL A 19 -7.61 13.10 -37.43
CA VAL A 19 -8.41 12.47 -36.37
C VAL A 19 -7.88 11.08 -36.05
N ILE A 20 -7.62 10.26 -37.07
CA ILE A 20 -7.08 8.90 -36.88
C ILE A 20 -5.70 8.95 -36.23
N ALA A 21 -4.82 9.88 -36.64
CA ALA A 21 -3.51 10.05 -36.04
C ALA A 21 -3.59 10.39 -34.54
N ILE A 22 -4.50 11.30 -34.14
CA ILE A 22 -4.73 11.66 -32.74
C ILE A 22 -5.27 10.45 -31.97
N SER A 23 -6.24 9.72 -32.52
CA SER A 23 -6.79 8.52 -31.87
C SER A 23 -5.72 7.45 -31.63
N LEU A 24 -4.84 7.20 -32.61
CA LEU A 24 -3.74 6.25 -32.47
C LEU A 24 -2.73 6.70 -31.40
N ALA A 25 -2.40 8.00 -31.35
CA ALA A 25 -1.51 8.54 -30.32
C ALA A 25 -2.07 8.32 -28.90
N ILE A 26 -3.37 8.52 -28.70
CA ILE A 26 -4.03 8.30 -27.41
C ILE A 26 -3.98 6.81 -27.02
N ILE A 27 -4.27 5.90 -27.95
CA ILE A 27 -4.22 4.45 -27.69
C ILE A 27 -2.81 4.04 -27.24
N ILE A 28 -1.77 4.53 -27.92
CA ILE A 28 -0.38 4.22 -27.57
C ILE A 28 -0.04 4.76 -26.16
N LEU A 29 -0.48 5.97 -25.81
CA LEU A 29 -0.25 6.55 -24.48
C LEU A 29 -0.94 5.76 -23.36
N LEU A 30 -2.15 5.26 -23.61
CA LEU A 30 -2.88 4.43 -22.64
C LEU A 30 -2.18 3.09 -22.40
N TRP A 31 -1.65 2.46 -23.46
CA TRP A 31 -0.83 1.26 -23.35
C TRP A 31 0.47 1.52 -22.58
N ALA A 32 1.18 2.62 -22.88
CA ALA A 32 2.42 2.99 -22.20
C ALA A 32 2.20 3.24 -20.69
N ARG A 33 1.08 3.85 -20.30
CA ARG A 33 0.71 4.04 -18.88
C ARG A 33 0.47 2.72 -18.15
N GLY A 34 -0.01 1.69 -18.84
CA GLY A 34 -0.20 0.36 -18.28
C GLY A 34 1.12 -0.31 -17.87
N TRP A 35 2.19 -0.08 -18.64
CA TRP A 35 3.51 -0.65 -18.36
C TRP A 35 4.30 0.09 -17.28
N LEU A 36 4.07 1.39 -17.09
CA LEU A 36 4.77 2.17 -16.06
C LEU A 36 4.38 1.83 -14.62
N LYS A 37 3.30 1.06 -14.42
CA LYS A 37 2.96 0.51 -13.12
C LYS A 37 3.66 -0.83 -12.94
N GLU A 38 4.97 -0.79 -12.71
CA GLU A 38 5.65 -1.93 -12.09
C GLU A 38 5.03 -2.13 -10.71
N ALA A 39 4.14 -3.12 -10.61
CA ALA A 39 3.57 -3.52 -9.34
C ALA A 39 4.70 -4.06 -8.46
N ILE A 40 4.71 -3.65 -7.19
CA ILE A 40 5.61 -4.25 -6.21
C ILE A 40 5.17 -5.70 -6.06
N THR A 41 6.12 -6.63 -6.21
CA THR A 41 5.85 -8.07 -6.11
C THR A 41 6.58 -8.66 -4.92
N LYS A 42 5.99 -9.68 -4.29
CA LYS A 42 6.62 -10.48 -3.24
C LYS A 42 6.38 -11.94 -3.55
N ASP A 43 7.45 -12.73 -3.59
CA ASP A 43 7.40 -14.17 -3.92
C ASP A 43 6.68 -14.46 -5.25
N GLY A 44 6.88 -13.59 -6.26
CA GLY A 44 6.28 -13.73 -7.59
C GLY A 44 4.79 -13.40 -7.66
N ARG A 45 4.17 -12.91 -6.57
CA ARG A 45 2.77 -12.47 -6.52
C ARG A 45 2.69 -10.95 -6.33
N PRO A 46 1.60 -10.28 -6.78
CA PRO A 46 1.34 -8.88 -6.43
C PRO A 46 1.36 -8.69 -4.91
N ILE A 47 2.04 -7.66 -4.41
CA ILE A 47 2.16 -7.44 -2.97
C ILE A 47 0.79 -7.21 -2.31
N GLU A 48 -0.19 -6.69 -3.06
CA GLU A 48 -1.56 -6.50 -2.61
C GLU A 48 -2.27 -7.82 -2.32
N ASP A 49 -1.98 -8.88 -3.08
CA ASP A 49 -2.52 -10.22 -2.84
C ASP A 49 -1.88 -10.82 -1.60
N VAL A 50 -0.55 -10.67 -1.48
CA VAL A 50 0.19 -11.13 -0.30
C VAL A 50 -0.26 -10.40 0.95
N CYS A 51 -0.52 -9.09 0.88
CA CYS A 51 -1.05 -8.30 1.98
C CYS A 51 -2.39 -8.83 2.50
N ARG A 52 -3.25 -9.38 1.63
CA ARG A 52 -4.54 -9.96 2.04
C ARG A 52 -4.38 -11.30 2.77
N ASP A 53 -3.32 -12.03 2.45
CA ASP A 53 -2.98 -13.31 3.09
C ASP A 53 -2.24 -13.12 4.43
N VAL A 54 -1.81 -11.90 4.78
CA VAL A 54 -1.14 -11.63 6.05
C VAL A 54 -2.13 -11.84 7.20
N SER A 55 -1.69 -12.53 8.25
CA SER A 55 -2.47 -12.69 9.48
C SER A 55 -1.55 -12.44 10.66
N PHE A 56 -1.95 -11.52 11.52
CA PHE A 56 -1.25 -11.20 12.76
C PHE A 56 -2.25 -10.79 13.82
N GLU A 57 -1.85 -10.93 15.07
CA GLU A 57 -2.62 -10.48 16.22
C GLU A 57 -1.82 -9.40 16.94
N ALA A 58 -2.50 -8.34 17.37
CA ALA A 58 -1.94 -7.33 18.24
C ALA A 58 -2.73 -7.32 19.56
N SER A 59 -2.05 -7.15 20.68
CA SER A 59 -2.69 -7.04 21.98
C SER A 59 -1.96 -6.00 22.83
N PRO A 60 -2.69 -5.08 23.48
CA PRO A 60 -2.10 -4.14 24.41
C PRO A 60 -1.68 -4.89 25.69
N VAL A 61 -0.53 -4.53 26.23
CA VAL A 61 -0.10 -4.94 27.56
C VAL A 61 -0.25 -3.74 28.47
N ASN A 62 -1.17 -3.86 29.42
CA ASN A 62 -1.39 -2.83 30.42
C ASN A 62 -0.41 -3.02 31.57
N HIS A 63 0.41 -2.00 31.82
CA HIS A 63 1.18 -1.88 33.06
C HIS A 63 0.50 -0.80 33.90
N ASP A 64 0.13 -1.11 35.15
CA ASP A 64 -0.53 -0.15 36.07
C ASP A 64 -1.79 0.57 35.53
N GLY A 65 -2.49 -0.04 34.57
CA GLY A 65 -3.72 0.52 33.98
C GLY A 65 -3.49 1.48 32.81
N THR A 66 -2.24 1.67 32.38
CA THR A 66 -1.89 2.33 31.11
C THR A 66 -1.32 1.30 30.12
N PRO A 67 -1.76 1.32 28.85
CA PRO A 67 -1.16 0.49 27.80
C PRO A 67 0.16 1.12 27.36
N ASP A 68 1.26 0.59 27.88
CA ASP A 68 2.61 1.10 27.60
C ASP A 68 3.32 0.27 26.51
N GLU A 69 2.81 -0.93 26.22
CA GLU A 69 3.38 -1.86 25.25
C GLU A 69 2.31 -2.51 24.38
N ILE A 70 2.66 -2.79 23.13
CA ILE A 70 1.83 -3.58 22.21
C ILE A 70 2.64 -4.83 21.85
N ILE A 71 2.07 -6.00 22.12
CA ILE A 71 2.60 -7.27 21.66
C ILE A 71 1.97 -7.56 20.30
N VAL A 72 2.80 -7.89 19.32
CA VAL A 72 2.35 -8.35 18.01
C VAL A 72 2.90 -9.73 17.71
N SER A 73 2.00 -10.62 17.30
CA SER A 73 2.31 -12.00 16.96
C SER A 73 1.93 -12.28 15.51
N ASN A 74 2.87 -12.78 14.72
CA ASN A 74 2.61 -13.22 13.36
C ASN A 74 2.01 -14.63 13.40
N THR A 75 0.69 -14.71 13.29
CA THR A 75 -0.06 -15.98 13.24
C THR A 75 -0.16 -16.56 11.83
N GLY A 76 0.27 -15.80 10.81
CA GLY A 76 0.25 -16.19 9.42
C GLY A 76 1.54 -16.85 8.92
N ASN A 77 1.52 -17.17 7.62
CA ASN A 77 2.64 -17.80 6.90
C ASN A 77 3.46 -16.82 6.07
N ILE A 78 3.30 -15.51 6.29
CA ILE A 78 4.00 -14.47 5.55
C ILE A 78 4.88 -13.69 6.51
N ASN A 79 6.15 -13.53 6.15
CA ASN A 79 7.08 -12.72 6.93
C ASN A 79 6.68 -11.25 6.89
N ILE A 80 6.45 -10.67 8.06
CA ILE A 80 6.13 -9.25 8.24
C ILE A 80 7.41 -8.52 8.60
N HIS A 81 7.69 -7.41 7.93
CA HIS A 81 8.99 -6.76 8.03
C HIS A 81 8.97 -5.57 9.01
N ALA A 82 7.84 -4.86 9.05
CA ALA A 82 7.61 -3.78 9.99
C ALA A 82 6.10 -3.60 10.20
N PHE A 83 5.74 -2.72 11.12
CA PHE A 83 4.36 -2.32 11.36
C PHE A 83 4.23 -0.80 11.25
N SER A 84 3.13 -0.34 10.67
CA SER A 84 2.69 1.05 10.66
C SER A 84 1.60 1.22 11.70
N ILE A 85 1.67 2.30 12.48
CA ILE A 85 0.75 2.53 13.60
C ILE A 85 0.00 3.83 13.33
N GLU A 86 -1.32 3.74 13.24
CA GLU A 86 -2.22 4.86 12.99
C GLU A 86 -3.07 5.11 14.24
N THR A 87 -3.01 6.32 14.81
CA THR A 87 -3.83 6.70 15.97
C THR A 87 -5.09 7.44 15.51
N LYS A 88 -6.25 7.05 16.03
CA LYS A 88 -7.52 7.75 15.84
C LYS A 88 -7.74 8.74 16.99
N THR A 89 -7.88 10.03 16.66
CA THR A 89 -8.24 11.11 17.58
C THR A 89 -9.60 11.69 17.13
N PRO A 90 -10.51 12.03 18.05
CA PRO A 90 -11.83 12.56 17.67
C PRO A 90 -11.69 13.80 16.80
N GLY A 91 -12.29 13.75 15.60
CA GLY A 91 -12.32 14.87 14.64
C GLY A 91 -11.08 15.02 13.75
N LYS A 92 -10.02 14.20 13.91
CA LYS A 92 -8.84 14.24 13.02
C LYS A 92 -8.15 12.88 12.97
N THR A 93 -8.24 12.20 11.83
CA THR A 93 -7.34 11.08 11.52
C THR A 93 -5.98 11.65 11.19
N THR A 94 -5.07 11.65 12.17
CA THR A 94 -3.67 11.98 11.91
C THR A 94 -2.99 10.66 11.57
N VAL A 95 -2.75 10.41 10.27
CA VAL A 95 -1.82 9.34 9.87
C VAL A 95 -0.46 9.80 10.31
N ILE A 96 -0.03 9.30 11.46
CA ILE A 96 1.36 9.40 11.85
C ILE A 96 2.06 8.37 10.97
N GLU A 97 2.54 8.78 9.78
CA GLU A 97 3.57 8.03 9.04
C GLU A 97 4.89 8.11 9.84
N ARG A 98 4.86 7.64 11.08
CA ARG A 98 6.06 7.33 11.84
C ARG A 98 6.08 5.82 11.91
N ILE A 99 6.93 5.24 11.06
CA ILE A 99 7.73 4.10 11.50
C ILE A 99 8.19 4.47 12.92
N PRO A 100 7.76 3.77 13.98
CA PRO A 100 7.90 4.27 15.35
C PRO A 100 9.36 4.63 15.61
N GLN A 101 9.62 5.95 15.67
CA GLN A 101 10.94 6.49 15.89
C GLN A 101 11.33 6.47 17.38
N ASN A 102 10.45 5.97 18.26
CA ASN A 102 10.70 5.90 19.69
C ASN A 102 10.89 4.46 20.24
N ILE A 103 11.14 3.47 19.37
CA ILE A 103 12.01 2.33 19.74
C ILE A 103 13.39 2.69 19.22
N ALA A 104 14.16 3.53 19.91
CA ALA A 104 15.49 3.97 19.45
C ALA A 104 15.55 4.13 17.90
N THR A 105 14.67 4.97 17.34
CA THR A 105 14.75 5.47 15.96
C THR A 105 15.10 4.41 14.88
N GLY A 106 14.15 3.52 14.55
CA GLY A 106 14.21 2.74 13.31
C GLY A 106 14.35 1.23 13.44
N ALA A 107 13.91 0.63 14.55
CA ALA A 107 13.87 -0.82 14.68
C ALA A 107 12.86 -1.46 13.70
N GLU A 108 13.37 -2.14 12.69
CA GLU A 108 12.59 -3.05 11.84
C GLU A 108 12.35 -4.34 12.62
N ILE A 109 11.12 -4.54 13.12
CA ILE A 109 10.75 -5.82 13.73
C ILE A 109 10.34 -6.76 12.60
N SER A 110 11.32 -7.53 12.12
CA SER A 110 11.07 -8.62 11.19
C SER A 110 10.52 -9.82 11.97
N LEU A 111 9.21 -10.05 11.83
CA LEU A 111 8.55 -11.24 12.36
C LEU A 111 8.54 -12.32 11.28
N GLY A 112 9.33 -13.36 11.52
CA GLY A 112 9.26 -14.61 10.77
C GLY A 112 7.89 -15.29 10.96
N ILE A 113 7.64 -16.33 10.16
CA ILE A 113 6.46 -17.19 10.30
C ILE A 113 6.36 -17.72 11.74
N GLY A 114 5.22 -17.50 12.40
CA GLY A 114 4.99 -17.91 13.79
C GLY A 114 5.79 -17.14 14.84
N GLY A 115 6.49 -16.06 14.45
CA GLY A 115 7.26 -15.23 15.35
C GLY A 115 6.39 -14.21 16.10
N SER A 116 6.72 -13.96 17.35
CA SER A 116 6.14 -12.88 18.16
C SER A 116 7.22 -11.84 18.48
N GLY A 117 6.83 -10.58 18.52
CA GLY A 117 7.67 -9.47 18.93
C GLY A 117 6.91 -8.50 19.80
N ASN A 118 7.64 -7.88 20.72
CA ASN A 118 7.10 -6.89 21.62
C ASN A 118 7.65 -5.54 21.19
N PHE A 119 6.81 -4.51 21.17
CA PHE A 119 7.29 -3.15 21.04
C PHE A 119 6.59 -2.22 22.02
N SER A 120 7.38 -1.38 22.68
CA SER A 120 6.86 -0.25 23.42
C SER A 120 6.65 0.89 22.43
N VAL A 121 5.42 1.40 22.38
CA VAL A 121 5.12 2.64 21.68
C VAL A 121 4.93 3.68 22.76
N ASP A 122 5.82 4.66 22.81
CA ASP A 122 5.62 5.84 23.62
C ASP A 122 4.62 6.76 22.88
N PHE A 123 3.32 6.51 23.09
CA PHE A 123 2.25 7.41 22.64
C PHE A 123 1.80 8.24 23.84
N GLU A 124 1.83 9.57 23.73
CA GLU A 124 1.10 10.42 24.66
C GLU A 124 -0.40 10.10 24.52
N ILE A 125 -0.92 9.26 25.43
CA ILE A 125 -2.32 8.76 25.48
C ILE A 125 -3.32 9.87 25.85
N THR A 126 -2.99 11.14 25.64
CA THR A 126 -3.95 12.23 25.87
C THR A 126 -4.86 12.38 24.67
N GLY A 127 -5.96 11.61 24.66
CA GLY A 127 -7.10 11.82 23.77
C GLY A 127 -7.17 10.94 22.51
N THR A 128 -6.46 9.80 22.48
CA THR A 128 -6.64 8.80 21.41
C THR A 128 -7.75 7.81 21.75
N GLU A 129 -8.70 7.63 20.83
CA GLU A 129 -9.84 6.71 20.99
C GLU A 129 -9.52 5.30 20.49
N GLY A 130 -8.43 5.13 19.72
CA GLY A 130 -8.01 3.82 19.22
C GLY A 130 -6.68 3.87 18.47
N VAL A 131 -6.01 2.72 18.41
CA VAL A 131 -4.79 2.50 17.63
C VAL A 131 -5.05 1.43 16.58
N VAL A 132 -4.70 1.70 15.32
CA VAL A 132 -4.74 0.71 14.23
C VAL A 132 -3.31 0.36 13.85
N VAL A 133 -2.96 -0.91 13.98
CA VAL A 133 -1.67 -1.45 13.55
C VAL A 133 -1.84 -2.10 12.18
N LYS A 134 -1.01 -1.73 11.20
CA LYS A 134 -0.99 -2.30 9.84
C LYS A 134 0.36 -2.95 9.54
N PRO A 135 0.38 -4.08 8.82
CA PRO A 135 1.63 -4.74 8.47
C PRO A 135 2.31 -4.00 7.30
N VAL A 136 3.63 -3.99 7.33
CA VAL A 136 4.50 -3.48 6.27
C VAL A 136 5.32 -4.65 5.74
N LEU A 137 5.21 -4.88 4.44
CA LEU A 137 5.94 -5.93 3.75
C LEU A 137 7.09 -5.31 2.96
N ARG A 138 8.15 -6.10 2.76
CA ARG A 138 9.21 -5.80 1.81
C ARG A 138 8.90 -6.53 0.51
N GLY A 139 8.83 -5.81 -0.60
CA GLY A 139 8.63 -6.36 -1.93
C GLY A 139 9.67 -5.83 -2.92
N LEU A 140 9.63 -6.34 -4.15
CA LEU A 140 10.51 -5.99 -5.23
C LEU A 140 9.75 -5.23 -6.31
N ARG A 141 10.31 -4.09 -6.71
CA ARG A 141 9.91 -3.35 -7.91
C ARG A 141 11.04 -3.41 -8.91
N GLY A 142 10.90 -4.30 -9.90
CA GLY A 142 12.02 -4.70 -10.75
C GLY A 142 13.09 -5.41 -9.92
N GLU A 143 14.25 -4.76 -9.75
CA GLU A 143 15.38 -5.26 -8.93
C GLU A 143 15.54 -4.52 -7.60
N VAL A 144 14.70 -3.51 -7.33
CA VAL A 144 14.82 -2.67 -6.12
C VAL A 144 13.85 -3.17 -5.05
N GLU A 145 14.37 -3.38 -3.83
CA GLU A 145 13.53 -3.66 -2.67
C GLU A 145 12.85 -2.37 -2.18
N GLU A 146 11.52 -2.38 -2.17
CA GLU A 146 10.69 -1.29 -1.63
C GLU A 146 9.83 -1.80 -0.45
N LYS A 147 9.60 -0.90 0.50
CA LYS A 147 8.67 -1.13 1.61
C LYS A 147 7.26 -0.77 1.14
N TYR A 148 6.30 -1.64 1.45
CA TYR A 148 4.90 -1.44 1.11
C TYR A 148 4.04 -1.60 2.35
N VAL A 149 3.29 -0.55 2.70
CA VAL A 149 2.30 -0.58 3.78
C VAL A 149 1.02 -1.20 3.21
N CYS A 150 0.49 -2.23 3.87
CA CYS A 150 -0.75 -2.88 3.43
C CYS A 150 -1.98 -1.98 3.71
N GLU A 151 -2.24 -0.99 2.85
CA GLU A 151 -3.32 -0.01 3.03
C GLU A 151 -4.72 -0.64 3.07
N ASN A 152 -4.94 -1.66 2.24
CA ASN A 152 -6.23 -2.36 2.13
C ASN A 152 -6.43 -3.47 3.17
N HIS A 153 -5.45 -3.70 4.05
CA HIS A 153 -5.58 -4.69 5.11
C HIS A 153 -6.33 -4.06 6.29
N PRO A 154 -7.33 -4.76 6.90
CA PRO A 154 -8.13 -4.21 8.01
C PRO A 154 -7.28 -3.79 9.21
N GLY A 155 -6.10 -4.38 9.37
CA GLY A 155 -5.21 -4.11 10.49
C GLY A 155 -5.74 -4.72 11.78
N ALA A 156 -5.00 -4.50 12.87
CA ALA A 156 -5.46 -4.81 14.22
C ALA A 156 -5.84 -3.50 14.90
N GLU A 157 -7.12 -3.33 15.23
CA GLU A 157 -7.61 -2.17 15.96
C GLU A 157 -7.62 -2.48 17.45
N LEU A 158 -6.97 -1.63 18.23
CA LEU A 158 -6.87 -1.71 19.68
C LEU A 158 -7.64 -0.54 20.28
N GLU A 159 -8.64 -0.86 21.08
CA GLU A 159 -9.29 0.11 21.96
C GLU A 159 -8.38 0.33 23.19
N ILE A 160 -8.12 1.60 23.50
CA ILE A 160 -7.22 2.05 24.56
C ILE A 160 -8.03 2.57 25.75
#